data_AF-A0A0D0QCK0-F1
#
_entry.id   AF-A0A0D0QCK0-F1
#
_cell.length_a   1.000
_cell.length_b   1.000
_cell.length_c   1.000
_cell.angle_alpha   90.00
_cell.angle_beta   90.00
_cell.angle_gamma   90.00
#
_symmetry.space_group_name_H-M   'P 1'
#
loop_
_entity.id
_entity.type
_entity.pdbx_description
1 polymer ?
#
loop_
_entity_poly.entity_id
_entity_poly.type
_entity_poly.pdbx_seq_one_letter_code
_entity_poly.pdbx_strand_id
1 'polypeptide(L)'
;MAERALITWGGWPGHEPDKVADLFAGLLRGEGMEVEVTDSLDCFDEADRLTELSLIVPVWTMSKLSKEAATNVSEAVARGTGLAGCHGGMCDAFRENVLWQFMTGANWVAHPGGDGVPYTVEIVSDDPLVAGIGEFEVESEQYYLHTDPANKVLAITRFPTVPWYHSVNGPVEMPVAWTRGWGHGRVYYNALGHKASVIEDGPAFEMLKRGLLWAAAGKAGAADDVSSFQSEGNHY
;
A
#
# COMPACT_ATOMS: atom_id res chain seq x y z
N MET A 1 7.90 23.97 2.76
CA MET A 1 6.58 23.95 2.07
C MET A 1 5.66 23.05 2.86
N ALA A 2 4.34 23.26 2.83
CA ALA A 2 3.40 22.33 3.45
C ALA A 2 3.49 20.96 2.75
N GLU A 3 3.42 19.87 3.52
CA GLU A 3 3.38 18.52 2.94
C GLU A 3 2.01 18.29 2.30
N ARG A 4 2.00 17.81 1.06
CA ARG A 4 0.78 17.57 0.27
C ARG A 4 0.59 16.09 0.02
N ALA A 5 -0.60 15.59 0.28
CA ALA A 5 -1.00 14.22 -0.03
C ALA A 5 -2.13 14.20 -1.06
N LEU A 6 -2.04 13.25 -1.98
CA LEU A 6 -3.10 12.91 -2.93
C LEU A 6 -3.69 11.56 -2.56
N ILE A 7 -5.00 11.52 -2.31
CA ILE A 7 -5.76 10.28 -2.10
C ILE A 7 -6.66 10.08 -3.32
N THR A 8 -6.50 8.96 -4.01
CA THR A 8 -7.43 8.53 -5.05
C THR A 8 -8.35 7.46 -4.49
N TRP A 9 -9.62 7.43 -4.88
CA TRP A 9 -10.53 6.38 -4.43
C TRP A 9 -11.47 5.90 -5.53
N GLY A 10 -11.78 4.60 -5.51
CA GLY A 10 -12.67 3.99 -6.49
C GLY A 10 -12.61 2.48 -6.49
N GLY A 11 -13.12 1.87 -7.57
CA GLY A 11 -13.17 0.42 -7.70
C GLY A 11 -14.44 -0.18 -7.09
N TRP A 12 -14.30 -1.34 -6.45
CA TRP A 12 -15.42 -2.11 -5.93
C TRP A 12 -16.01 -1.52 -4.63
N PRO A 13 -17.33 -1.21 -4.59
CA PRO A 13 -17.96 -0.62 -3.39
C PRO A 13 -17.92 -1.49 -2.14
N GLY A 14 -17.73 -2.81 -2.28
CA GLY A 14 -17.61 -3.73 -1.14
C GLY A 14 -16.41 -3.45 -0.25
N HIS A 15 -15.39 -2.77 -0.79
CA HIS A 15 -14.22 -2.32 -0.04
C HIS A 15 -14.37 -0.93 0.62
N GLU A 16 -15.55 -0.33 0.53
CA GLU A 16 -15.85 1.00 1.08
C GLU A 16 -14.79 2.08 0.74
N PRO A 17 -14.40 2.23 -0.55
CA PRO A 17 -13.25 3.05 -0.91
C PRO A 17 -13.41 4.53 -0.53
N ASP A 18 -14.63 5.05 -0.55
CA ASP A 18 -14.98 6.40 -0.07
C ASP A 18 -14.69 6.56 1.43
N LYS A 19 -15.13 5.61 2.26
CA LYS A 19 -14.92 5.65 3.71
C LYS A 19 -13.46 5.48 4.09
N VAL A 20 -12.74 4.57 3.41
CA VAL A 20 -11.29 4.37 3.62
C VAL A 20 -10.51 5.63 3.22
N ALA A 21 -10.88 6.26 2.11
CA ALA A 21 -10.28 7.52 1.69
C ALA A 21 -10.54 8.65 2.69
N ASP A 22 -11.78 8.77 3.20
CA ASP A 22 -12.13 9.76 4.24
C ASP A 22 -11.37 9.52 5.54
N LEU A 23 -11.18 8.26 5.96
CA LEU A 23 -10.39 7.89 7.13
C LEU A 23 -8.94 8.36 6.98
N PHE A 24 -8.29 8.04 5.85
CA PHE A 24 -6.93 8.49 5.59
C PHE A 24 -6.82 10.00 5.43
N ALA A 25 -7.81 10.65 4.82
CA ALA A 25 -7.84 12.10 4.71
C ALA A 25 -7.92 12.77 6.08
N GLY A 26 -8.79 12.27 6.96
CA GLY A 26 -8.92 12.74 8.34
C GLY A 26 -7.62 12.58 9.13
N LEU A 27 -6.98 11.41 9.02
CA LEU A 27 -5.69 11.12 9.64
C LEU A 27 -4.61 12.09 9.19
N LEU A 28 -4.38 12.22 7.88
CA LEU A 28 -3.29 13.04 7.34
C LEU A 28 -3.51 14.54 7.59
N ARG A 29 -4.76 15.02 7.52
CA ARG A 29 -5.11 16.39 7.91
C ARG A 29 -4.87 16.64 9.40
N GLY A 30 -5.18 15.66 10.25
CA GLY A 30 -4.90 15.71 11.69
C GLY A 30 -3.41 15.82 12.01
N GLU A 31 -2.55 15.26 11.15
CA GLU A 31 -1.09 15.37 11.21
C GLU A 31 -0.54 16.62 10.49
N GLY A 32 -1.41 17.51 10.01
CA GLY A 32 -1.04 18.81 9.46
C GLY A 32 -0.72 18.83 7.96
N MET A 33 -1.00 17.75 7.23
CA MET A 33 -0.84 17.71 5.77
C MET A 33 -2.01 18.39 5.05
N GLU A 34 -1.73 19.01 3.91
CA GLU A 34 -2.75 19.38 2.93
C GLU A 34 -3.15 18.13 2.14
N VAL A 35 -4.44 17.79 2.12
CA VAL A 35 -4.93 16.55 1.51
C VAL A 35 -5.97 16.82 0.45
N GLU A 36 -5.65 16.43 -0.77
CA GLU A 36 -6.58 16.31 -1.88
C GLU A 36 -7.16 14.90 -1.94
N VAL A 37 -8.47 14.80 -2.15
CA VAL A 37 -9.19 13.53 -2.31
C VAL A 37 -9.94 13.59 -3.63
N THR A 38 -9.76 12.59 -4.48
CA THR A 38 -10.39 12.52 -5.80
C THR A 38 -10.87 11.11 -6.12
N ASP A 39 -11.98 11.00 -6.84
CA ASP A 39 -12.56 9.76 -7.35
C ASP A 39 -12.17 9.47 -8.82
N SER A 40 -11.10 10.12 -9.28
CA SER A 40 -10.53 9.95 -10.63
C SER A 40 -9.07 9.51 -10.58
N LEU A 41 -8.65 8.75 -11.59
CA LEU A 41 -7.25 8.41 -11.86
C LEU A 41 -6.55 9.40 -12.81
N ASP A 42 -7.28 10.38 -13.36
CA ASP A 42 -6.73 11.34 -14.34
C ASP A 42 -5.58 12.18 -13.76
N CYS A 43 -5.55 12.35 -12.43
CA CYS A 43 -4.44 13.00 -11.73
C CYS A 43 -3.09 12.29 -11.94
N PHE A 44 -3.09 10.99 -12.30
CA PHE A 44 -1.87 10.25 -12.60
C PHE A 44 -1.28 10.56 -13.98
N ASP A 45 -2.00 11.29 -14.84
CA ASP A 45 -1.47 11.79 -16.11
C ASP A 45 -0.66 13.10 -15.93
N GLU A 46 -0.76 13.76 -14.78
CA GLU A 46 -0.09 15.04 -14.47
C GLU A 46 1.30 14.83 -13.83
N ALA A 47 2.26 14.31 -14.60
CA ALA A 47 3.58 13.92 -14.11
C ALA A 47 4.28 14.96 -13.21
N ASP A 48 4.37 16.21 -13.66
CA ASP A 48 5.04 17.28 -12.90
C ASP A 48 4.38 17.48 -11.53
N ARG A 49 3.04 17.52 -11.49
CA ARG A 49 2.26 17.69 -10.27
C ARG A 49 2.50 16.54 -9.28
N LEU A 50 2.60 15.31 -9.75
CA LEU A 50 2.88 14.15 -8.88
C LEU A 50 4.23 14.30 -8.18
N THR A 51 5.26 14.80 -8.88
CA THR A 51 6.59 15.02 -8.28
C THR A 51 6.58 16.08 -7.19
N GLU A 52 5.55 16.93 -7.10
CA GLU A 52 5.43 17.94 -6.08
C GLU A 52 4.75 17.44 -4.79
N LEU A 53 4.14 16.25 -4.80
CA LEU A 53 3.48 15.63 -3.64
C LEU A 53 4.51 15.08 -2.64
N SER A 54 4.15 15.03 -1.37
CA SER A 54 4.86 14.25 -0.36
C SER A 54 4.38 12.79 -0.34
N LEU A 55 3.10 12.55 -0.62
CA LEU A 55 2.48 11.23 -0.49
C LEU A 55 1.38 11.01 -1.53
N ILE A 56 1.34 9.81 -2.09
CA ILE A 56 0.22 9.27 -2.86
C ILE A 56 -0.37 8.10 -2.06
N VAL A 57 -1.69 8.13 -1.85
CA VAL A 57 -2.46 7.09 -1.17
C VAL A 57 -3.53 6.53 -2.12
N PRO A 58 -3.25 5.43 -2.82
CA PRO A 58 -4.24 4.79 -3.66
C PRO A 58 -5.25 4.01 -2.80
N VAL A 59 -6.52 4.30 -2.98
CA VAL A 59 -7.67 3.56 -2.42
C VAL A 59 -8.54 3.07 -3.58
N TRP A 60 -7.90 2.40 -4.55
CA TRP A 60 -8.56 1.95 -5.77
C TRP A 60 -8.43 0.45 -5.93
N THR A 61 -9.56 -0.25 -6.01
CA THR A 61 -9.54 -1.72 -6.13
C THR A 61 -9.79 -2.14 -7.57
N MET A 62 -9.14 -3.22 -8.01
CA MET A 62 -9.24 -3.72 -9.38
C MET A 62 -8.87 -2.61 -10.39
N SER A 63 -9.69 -2.39 -11.41
CA SER A 63 -9.49 -1.37 -12.45
C SER A 63 -8.23 -1.55 -13.30
N LYS A 64 -8.08 -0.68 -14.29
CA LYS A 64 -6.91 -0.61 -15.16
C LYS A 64 -6.26 0.76 -15.02
N LEU A 65 -4.93 0.77 -15.07
CA LEU A 65 -4.13 1.98 -15.17
C LEU A 65 -3.28 1.90 -16.43
N SER A 66 -3.23 3.00 -17.19
CA SER A 66 -2.39 3.09 -18.39
C SER A 66 -0.91 2.89 -18.02
N LYS A 67 -0.09 2.49 -19.00
CA LYS A 67 1.35 2.33 -18.77
C LYS A 67 2.01 3.68 -18.48
N GLU A 68 1.52 4.72 -19.14
CA GLU A 68 1.96 6.09 -19.03
C GLU A 68 1.68 6.63 -17.61
N ALA A 69 0.45 6.49 -17.12
CA ALA A 69 0.10 6.94 -15.77
C ALA A 69 0.87 6.18 -14.68
N ALA A 70 1.04 4.86 -14.82
CA ALA A 70 1.88 4.09 -13.89
C ALA A 70 3.36 4.53 -13.94
N THR A 71 3.86 4.88 -15.12
CA THR A 71 5.22 5.42 -15.29
C THR A 71 5.36 6.78 -14.61
N ASN A 72 4.37 7.65 -14.74
CA ASN A 72 4.37 8.95 -14.07
C ASN A 72 4.41 8.81 -12.54
N VAL A 73 3.59 7.92 -11.98
CA VAL A 73 3.63 7.63 -10.53
C VAL A 73 4.98 7.05 -10.13
N SER A 74 5.49 6.07 -10.88
CA SER A 74 6.80 5.47 -10.65
C SER A 74 7.93 6.50 -10.62
N GLU A 75 7.96 7.43 -11.57
CA GLU A 75 8.97 8.52 -11.62
C GLU A 75 8.83 9.49 -10.44
N ALA A 76 7.59 9.84 -10.06
CA ALA A 76 7.35 10.68 -8.89
C ALA A 76 7.84 10.00 -7.61
N VAL A 77 7.59 8.71 -7.46
CA VAL A 77 8.07 7.91 -6.33
C VAL A 77 9.59 7.82 -6.36
N ALA A 78 10.20 7.54 -7.52
CA ALA A 78 11.66 7.47 -7.67
C ALA A 78 12.37 8.76 -7.21
N ARG A 79 11.71 9.91 -7.35
CA ARG A 79 12.18 11.24 -6.92
C ARG A 79 11.83 11.59 -5.47
N GLY A 80 11.24 10.67 -4.71
CA GLY A 80 11.03 10.82 -3.27
C GLY A 80 9.57 10.97 -2.84
N THR A 81 8.61 11.03 -3.77
CA THR A 81 7.19 10.99 -3.38
C THR A 81 6.90 9.66 -2.68
N GLY A 82 6.28 9.70 -1.50
CA GLY A 82 5.88 8.49 -0.80
C GLY A 82 4.72 7.79 -1.51
N LEU A 83 4.68 6.46 -1.47
CA LEU A 83 3.54 5.67 -1.89
C LEU A 83 3.13 4.77 -0.73
N ALA A 84 1.94 4.96 -0.19
CA ALA A 84 1.48 4.13 0.92
C ALA A 84 -0.02 3.89 0.87
N GLY A 85 -0.44 2.70 1.25
CA GLY A 85 -1.84 2.32 1.17
C GLY A 85 -2.09 0.94 1.75
N CYS A 86 -3.29 0.43 1.49
CA CYS A 86 -3.74 -0.80 2.12
C CYS A 86 -4.58 -1.69 1.21
N HIS A 87 -4.62 -2.97 1.57
CA HIS A 87 -5.52 -3.99 1.04
C HIS A 87 -5.62 -3.94 -0.50
N GLY A 88 -6.83 -4.14 -1.01
CA GLY A 88 -7.09 -4.05 -2.43
C GLY A 88 -6.92 -2.65 -3.01
N GLY A 89 -6.97 -1.60 -2.18
CA GLY A 89 -6.78 -0.21 -2.61
C GLY A 89 -5.42 0.06 -3.25
N MET A 90 -4.44 -0.82 -3.00
CA MET A 90 -3.08 -0.70 -3.53
C MET A 90 -2.61 -1.96 -4.27
N CYS A 91 -2.75 -3.16 -3.69
CA CYS A 91 -2.19 -4.40 -4.27
C CYS A 91 -3.23 -5.34 -4.93
N ASP A 92 -4.52 -4.98 -4.89
CA ASP A 92 -5.53 -5.51 -5.83
C ASP A 92 -5.76 -4.57 -7.02
N ALA A 93 -5.22 -3.34 -6.93
CA ALA A 93 -5.29 -2.33 -7.97
C ALA A 93 -4.51 -2.76 -9.22
N PHE A 94 -5.06 -2.46 -10.39
CA PHE A 94 -4.33 -2.46 -11.66
C PHE A 94 -3.62 -3.79 -11.98
N ARG A 95 -4.32 -4.93 -11.81
CA ARG A 95 -3.76 -6.30 -11.93
C ARG A 95 -3.04 -6.64 -13.25
N GLU A 96 -3.19 -5.84 -14.30
CA GLU A 96 -2.49 -6.02 -15.58
C GLU A 96 -1.21 -5.16 -15.69
N ASN A 97 -0.95 -4.27 -14.72
CA ASN A 97 0.15 -3.30 -14.77
C ASN A 97 1.36 -3.79 -13.96
N VAL A 98 2.27 -4.49 -14.63
CA VAL A 98 3.45 -5.12 -14.01
C VAL A 98 4.36 -4.12 -13.28
N LEU A 99 4.46 -2.87 -13.77
CA LEU A 99 5.23 -1.81 -13.09
C LEU A 99 4.64 -1.49 -11.72
N TRP A 100 3.31 -1.33 -11.64
CA TRP A 100 2.63 -1.09 -10.37
C TRP A 100 2.86 -2.24 -9.38
N GLN A 101 2.77 -3.48 -9.86
CA GLN A 101 3.01 -4.67 -9.04
C GLN A 101 4.46 -4.73 -8.53
N PHE A 102 5.41 -4.36 -9.38
CA PHE A 102 6.82 -4.36 -9.01
C PHE A 102 7.15 -3.26 -7.98
N MET A 103 6.61 -2.05 -8.19
CA MET A 103 6.78 -0.93 -7.28
C MET A 103 6.17 -1.21 -5.89
N THR A 104 4.96 -1.79 -5.85
CA THR A 104 4.26 -2.12 -4.60
C THR A 104 4.78 -3.40 -3.94
N GLY A 105 5.34 -4.32 -4.72
CA GLY A 105 5.98 -5.54 -4.27
C GLY A 105 5.04 -6.70 -3.98
N ALA A 106 3.78 -6.64 -4.42
CA ALA A 106 2.86 -7.77 -4.30
C ALA A 106 1.70 -7.71 -5.30
N ASN A 107 1.00 -8.83 -5.37
CA ASN A 107 -0.22 -9.01 -6.13
C ASN A 107 -1.26 -9.76 -5.31
N TRP A 108 -2.49 -9.24 -5.27
CA TRP A 108 -3.64 -10.01 -4.81
C TRP A 108 -3.90 -11.22 -5.71
N VAL A 109 -4.09 -12.38 -5.09
CA VAL A 109 -4.39 -13.64 -5.77
C VAL A 109 -5.74 -14.19 -5.34
N ALA A 110 -5.97 -14.26 -4.03
CA ALA A 110 -7.18 -14.84 -3.45
C ALA A 110 -7.35 -14.44 -1.99
N HIS A 111 -8.49 -14.80 -1.40
CA HIS A 111 -8.75 -14.73 0.03
C HIS A 111 -9.46 -16.00 0.53
N PRO A 112 -8.76 -17.15 0.62
CA PRO A 112 -9.37 -18.40 1.07
C PRO A 112 -10.12 -18.24 2.40
N GLY A 113 -11.40 -18.61 2.41
CA GLY A 113 -12.30 -18.42 3.55
C GLY A 113 -13.27 -17.24 3.41
N GLY A 114 -12.98 -16.27 2.52
CA GLY A 114 -13.82 -15.10 2.28
C GLY A 114 -13.64 -13.98 3.32
N ASP A 115 -14.63 -13.09 3.40
CA ASP A 115 -14.70 -12.03 4.42
C ASP A 115 -15.19 -12.58 5.76
N GLY A 116 -14.85 -11.90 6.85
CA GLY A 116 -15.24 -12.27 8.22
C GLY A 116 -14.46 -13.44 8.80
N VAL A 117 -13.26 -13.73 8.30
CA VAL A 117 -12.41 -14.80 8.82
C VAL A 117 -11.56 -14.24 9.96
N PRO A 118 -11.56 -14.85 11.15
CA PRO A 118 -10.65 -14.46 12.23
C PRO A 118 -9.25 -15.02 11.99
N TYR A 119 -8.23 -14.18 12.17
CA TYR A 119 -6.83 -14.58 12.13
C TYR A 119 -5.94 -13.67 12.96
N THR A 120 -4.80 -14.22 13.36
CA THR A 120 -3.75 -13.49 14.07
C THR A 120 -2.80 -12.81 13.10
N VAL A 121 -2.44 -11.56 13.41
CA VAL A 121 -1.31 -10.84 12.81
C VAL A 121 -0.16 -10.84 13.82
N GLU A 122 0.99 -11.32 13.38
CA GLU A 122 2.21 -11.44 14.17
C GLU A 122 3.24 -10.41 13.69
N ILE A 123 3.82 -9.64 14.62
CA ILE A 123 4.90 -8.70 14.33
C ILE A 123 6.23 -9.47 14.30
N VAL A 124 6.96 -9.40 13.18
CA VAL A 124 8.21 -10.15 12.95
C VAL A 124 9.43 -9.26 12.74
N SER A 125 9.27 -7.95 12.94
CA SER A 125 10.33 -6.96 12.76
C SER A 125 10.50 -6.10 14.02
N ASP A 126 11.72 -5.63 14.24
CA ASP A 126 12.09 -4.63 15.25
C ASP A 126 12.02 -3.19 14.70
N ASP A 127 11.47 -3.01 13.50
CA ASP A 127 11.37 -1.70 12.85
C ASP A 127 10.54 -0.70 13.71
N PRO A 128 10.97 0.58 13.80
CA PRO A 128 10.21 1.62 14.50
C PRO A 128 8.74 1.73 14.11
N LEU A 129 8.38 1.37 12.86
CA LEU A 129 6.99 1.37 12.39
C LEU A 129 6.09 0.43 13.19
N VAL A 130 6.63 -0.65 13.76
CA VAL A 130 5.87 -1.64 14.54
C VAL A 130 6.29 -1.66 16.02
N ALA A 131 7.12 -0.72 16.45
CA ALA A 131 7.59 -0.65 17.83
C ALA A 131 6.42 -0.54 18.84
N GLY A 132 6.43 -1.41 19.84
CA GLY A 132 5.41 -1.47 20.90
C GLY A 132 4.07 -2.08 20.46
N ILE A 133 3.95 -2.55 19.22
CA ILE A 133 2.78 -3.29 18.74
C ILE A 133 3.05 -4.78 18.95
N GLY A 134 2.18 -5.45 19.71
CA GLY A 134 2.22 -6.91 19.89
C GLY A 134 1.46 -7.64 18.78
N GLU A 135 1.38 -8.96 18.88
CA GLU A 135 0.43 -9.73 18.08
C GLU A 135 -1.01 -9.30 18.38
N PHE A 136 -1.89 -9.38 17.38
CA PHE A 136 -3.29 -9.02 17.53
C PHE A 136 -4.20 -9.84 16.62
N GLU A 137 -5.44 -10.01 17.04
CA GLU A 137 -6.49 -10.67 16.26
C GLU A 137 -7.21 -9.66 15.37
N VAL A 138 -7.62 -10.10 14.20
CA VAL A 138 -8.46 -9.35 13.26
C VAL A 138 -9.48 -10.29 12.63
N GLU A 139 -10.65 -9.75 12.28
CA GLU A 139 -11.67 -10.46 11.51
C GLU A 139 -11.95 -9.68 10.22
N SER A 140 -11.58 -10.25 9.08
CA SER A 140 -11.61 -9.59 7.77
C SER A 140 -11.39 -10.63 6.66
N GLU A 141 -11.37 -10.22 5.40
CA GLU A 141 -10.67 -10.99 4.36
C GLU A 141 -9.19 -11.16 4.72
N GLN A 142 -8.72 -12.41 4.77
CA GLN A 142 -7.30 -12.75 4.87
C GLN A 142 -6.73 -12.79 3.44
N TYR A 143 -5.81 -11.89 3.10
CA TYR A 143 -5.24 -11.77 1.75
C TYR A 143 -4.14 -12.79 1.46
N TYR A 144 -4.35 -13.65 0.46
CA TYR A 144 -3.32 -14.50 -0.11
C TYR A 144 -2.65 -13.77 -1.26
N LEU A 145 -1.37 -13.48 -1.09
CA LEU A 145 -0.59 -12.61 -1.97
C LEU A 145 0.52 -13.39 -2.66
N HIS A 146 0.83 -13.01 -3.89
CA HIS A 146 2.17 -13.25 -4.44
C HIS A 146 3.04 -12.05 -4.08
N THR A 147 4.06 -12.28 -3.26
CA THR A 147 4.93 -11.22 -2.73
C THR A 147 6.32 -11.33 -3.28
N ASP A 148 6.94 -10.19 -3.57
CA ASP A 148 8.34 -10.12 -3.97
C ASP A 148 9.26 -10.31 -2.74
N PRO A 149 10.29 -11.18 -2.83
CA PRO A 149 11.22 -11.44 -1.74
C PRO A 149 12.04 -10.22 -1.29
N ALA A 150 12.10 -9.15 -2.09
CA ALA A 150 12.76 -7.89 -1.72
C ALA A 150 11.97 -7.06 -0.69
N ASN A 151 10.74 -7.45 -0.34
CA ASN A 151 9.96 -6.78 0.70
C ASN A 151 10.65 -6.88 2.06
N LYS A 152 10.86 -5.74 2.74
CA LYS A 152 11.19 -5.74 4.17
C LYS A 152 9.89 -5.96 4.95
N VAL A 153 9.61 -7.22 5.27
CA VAL A 153 8.40 -7.65 5.98
C VAL A 153 8.43 -7.16 7.43
N LEU A 154 7.32 -6.57 7.88
CA LEU A 154 7.11 -6.05 9.23
C LEU A 154 6.22 -6.97 10.07
N ALA A 155 5.18 -7.51 9.43
CA ALA A 155 4.19 -8.37 10.05
C ALA A 155 3.76 -9.49 9.09
N ILE A 156 3.38 -10.64 9.64
CA ILE A 156 2.86 -11.79 8.91
C ILE A 156 1.54 -12.26 9.50
N THR A 157 0.85 -13.12 8.77
CA THR A 157 -0.25 -13.95 9.28
C THR A 157 -0.03 -15.39 8.81
N ARG A 158 -0.66 -16.35 9.47
CA ARG A 158 -0.62 -17.75 9.07
C ARG A 158 -1.91 -18.13 8.36
N PHE A 159 -1.83 -18.51 7.09
CA PHE A 159 -2.94 -19.15 6.39
C PHE A 159 -3.09 -20.59 6.88
N PRO A 160 -4.29 -20.97 7.36
CA PRO A 160 -4.56 -22.37 7.66
C PRO A 160 -4.74 -23.16 6.36
N THR A 161 -4.75 -24.49 6.48
CA THR A 161 -5.16 -25.34 5.36
C THR A 161 -6.68 -25.29 5.20
N VAL A 162 -7.15 -24.51 4.23
CA VAL A 162 -8.57 -24.47 3.82
C VAL A 162 -8.82 -25.58 2.78
N PRO A 163 -9.85 -26.45 2.93
CA PRO A 163 -10.16 -27.51 1.97
C PRO A 163 -10.50 -26.99 0.57
N TRP A 164 -9.51 -27.02 -0.33
CA TRP A 164 -9.64 -26.70 -1.76
C TRP A 164 -8.46 -27.26 -2.56
N TYR A 165 -8.34 -26.95 -3.85
CA TYR A 165 -7.23 -27.45 -4.69
C TYR A 165 -5.83 -27.03 -4.21
N HIS A 166 -5.69 -25.89 -3.55
CA HIS A 166 -4.41 -25.44 -2.98
C HIS A 166 -4.03 -26.14 -1.66
N SER A 167 -4.94 -26.92 -1.06
CA SER A 167 -4.76 -27.50 0.29
C SER A 167 -3.57 -28.46 0.41
N VAL A 168 -3.11 -29.04 -0.71
CA VAL A 168 -1.94 -29.93 -0.76
C VAL A 168 -0.63 -29.25 -0.36
N ASN A 169 -0.59 -27.91 -0.38
CA ASN A 169 0.59 -27.12 0.00
C ASN A 169 0.72 -26.94 1.52
N GLY A 170 -0.31 -27.25 2.30
CA GLY A 170 -0.31 -27.05 3.75
C GLY A 170 -0.47 -25.58 4.17
N PRO A 171 -0.26 -25.26 5.46
CA PRO A 171 -0.31 -23.89 5.97
C PRO A 171 0.90 -23.05 5.53
N VAL A 172 0.70 -21.76 5.34
CA VAL A 172 1.71 -20.83 4.80
C VAL A 172 1.75 -19.55 5.63
N GLU A 173 2.95 -19.02 5.87
CA GLU A 173 3.15 -17.67 6.42
C GLU A 173 3.07 -16.65 5.29
N MET A 174 2.22 -15.65 5.45
CA MET A 174 1.94 -14.64 4.45
C MET A 174 2.24 -13.24 4.99
N PRO A 175 3.02 -12.41 4.26
CA PRO A 175 3.24 -11.02 4.66
C PRO A 175 1.93 -10.22 4.75
N VAL A 176 1.77 -9.49 5.85
CA VAL A 176 0.66 -8.56 6.09
C VAL A 176 1.12 -7.13 5.87
N ALA A 177 2.28 -6.73 6.37
CA ALA A 177 2.79 -5.37 6.19
C ALA A 177 4.27 -5.40 5.79
N TRP A 178 4.66 -4.48 4.92
CA TRP A 178 6.06 -4.36 4.50
C TRP A 178 6.41 -2.94 4.05
N THR A 179 7.72 -2.71 3.97
CA THR A 179 8.30 -1.52 3.35
C THR A 179 9.19 -1.90 2.18
N ARG A 180 9.36 -0.96 1.26
CA ARG A 180 10.34 -1.03 0.17
C ARG A 180 10.86 0.36 -0.18
N GLY A 181 11.97 0.38 -0.92
CA GLY A 181 12.44 1.57 -1.63
C GLY A 181 12.10 1.50 -3.12
N TRP A 182 11.90 2.67 -3.72
CA TRP A 182 11.82 2.84 -5.16
C TRP A 182 12.48 4.17 -5.52
N GLY A 183 13.72 4.12 -6.03
CA GLY A 183 14.60 5.29 -6.06
C GLY A 183 14.78 5.89 -4.66
N HIS A 184 14.54 7.19 -4.51
CA HIS A 184 14.51 7.89 -3.22
C HIS A 184 13.17 7.71 -2.48
N GLY A 185 12.14 7.22 -3.15
CA GLY A 185 10.80 7.03 -2.61
C GLY A 185 10.70 5.89 -1.62
N ARG A 186 9.78 6.07 -0.69
CA ARG A 186 9.42 5.09 0.34
C ARG A 186 8.05 4.51 0.02
N VAL A 187 8.00 3.18 -0.08
CA VAL A 187 6.77 2.44 -0.33
C VAL A 187 6.38 1.67 0.93
N TYR A 188 5.15 1.88 1.42
CA TYR A 188 4.57 1.13 2.54
C TYR A 188 3.29 0.45 2.12
N TYR A 189 3.09 -0.79 2.53
CA TYR A 189 1.84 -1.49 2.30
C TYR A 189 1.39 -2.25 3.54
N ASN A 190 0.07 -2.31 3.76
CA ASN A 190 -0.58 -3.17 4.74
C ASN A 190 -1.75 -3.91 4.10
N ALA A 191 -1.80 -5.23 4.21
CA ALA A 191 -2.83 -6.08 3.63
C ALA A 191 -4.19 -5.98 4.33
N LEU A 192 -4.26 -5.38 5.53
CA LEU A 192 -5.52 -5.12 6.24
C LEU A 192 -6.27 -3.94 5.62
N GLY A 193 -7.59 -3.92 5.80
CA GLY A 193 -8.44 -2.82 5.30
C GLY A 193 -9.44 -3.24 4.22
N HIS A 194 -10.08 -4.41 4.38
CA HIS A 194 -11.24 -4.78 3.55
C HIS A 194 -12.37 -3.77 3.68
N LYS A 195 -12.58 -3.23 4.88
CA LYS A 195 -13.54 -2.16 5.19
C LYS A 195 -12.89 -1.17 6.15
N ALA A 196 -13.46 0.03 6.26
CA ALA A 196 -12.93 1.06 7.16
C ALA A 196 -12.88 0.56 8.62
N SER A 197 -13.87 -0.21 9.06
CA SER A 197 -13.95 -0.76 10.42
C SER A 197 -12.79 -1.69 10.80
N VAL A 198 -12.05 -2.24 9.83
CA VAL A 198 -10.88 -3.10 10.08
C VAL A 198 -9.66 -2.27 10.47
N ILE A 199 -9.64 -0.99 10.10
CA ILE A 199 -8.45 -0.13 10.13
C ILE A 199 -8.72 1.24 10.75
N GLU A 200 -9.90 1.50 11.32
CA GLU A 200 -10.26 2.79 11.90
C GLU A 200 -9.71 3.00 13.33
N ASP A 201 -9.29 1.92 14.01
CA ASP A 201 -8.65 1.98 15.31
C ASP A 201 -7.64 0.83 15.53
N GLY A 202 -7.09 0.77 16.75
CA GLY A 202 -6.26 -0.34 17.20
C GLY A 202 -4.88 -0.48 16.52
N PRO A 203 -4.27 -1.67 16.62
CA PRO A 203 -2.95 -1.93 16.05
C PRO A 203 -2.86 -1.69 14.53
N ALA A 204 -3.90 -2.07 13.79
CA ALA A 204 -3.95 -1.91 12.34
C ALA A 204 -3.94 -0.42 11.93
N PHE A 205 -4.75 0.41 12.61
CA PHE A 205 -4.74 1.87 12.41
C PHE A 205 -3.37 2.46 12.72
N GLU A 206 -2.75 2.09 13.85
CA GLU A 206 -1.45 2.64 14.25
C GLU A 206 -0.34 2.26 13.25
N MET A 207 -0.34 1.02 12.75
CA MET A 207 0.58 0.60 11.67
C MET A 207 0.39 1.43 10.40
N LEU A 208 -0.87 1.63 9.96
CA LEU A 208 -1.18 2.44 8.78
C LEU A 208 -0.79 3.90 8.96
N LYS A 209 -1.10 4.50 10.11
CA LYS A 209 -0.70 5.85 10.47
C LYS A 209 0.82 6.02 10.34
N ARG A 210 1.59 5.16 10.99
CA ARG A 210 3.05 5.22 10.96
C ARG A 210 3.59 5.02 9.55
N GLY A 211 3.04 4.07 8.81
CA GLY A 211 3.44 3.76 7.44
C GLY A 211 3.21 4.92 6.47
N LEU A 212 2.02 5.54 6.51
CA LEU A 212 1.67 6.71 5.70
C LEU A 212 2.61 7.89 5.97
N LEU A 213 2.83 8.22 7.24
CA LEU A 213 3.71 9.33 7.65
C LEU A 213 5.18 9.05 7.31
N TRP A 214 5.64 7.80 7.49
CA TRP A 214 6.99 7.40 7.14
C TRP A 214 7.26 7.48 5.63
N ALA A 215 6.27 7.09 4.81
CA ALA A 215 6.33 7.22 3.37
C ALA A 215 6.36 8.69 2.94
N ALA A 216 5.49 9.53 3.52
CA ALA A 216 5.44 10.97 3.24
C ALA A 216 6.77 11.67 3.53
N ALA A 217 7.45 11.28 4.60
CA ALA A 217 8.75 11.83 5.00
C ALA A 217 9.91 11.47 4.05
N GLY A 218 9.71 10.59 3.06
CA GLY A 218 10.73 10.22 2.08
C GLY A 218 11.25 11.42 1.28
N LYS A 219 10.37 12.36 0.97
CA LYS A 219 10.69 13.53 0.15
C LYS A 219 11.66 14.51 0.80
N ALA A 220 11.60 14.68 2.12
CA ALA A 220 12.41 15.67 2.84
C ALA A 220 13.92 15.43 2.76
N GLY A 221 14.36 14.25 2.29
CA GLY A 221 15.77 13.91 2.06
C GLY A 221 16.09 13.49 0.63
N ALA A 222 15.16 13.61 -0.32
CA ALA A 222 15.36 13.18 -1.69
C ALA A 222 16.13 14.23 -2.49
N ALA A 223 17.04 13.76 -3.36
CA ALA A 223 17.61 14.59 -4.41
C ALA A 223 16.73 14.49 -5.66
N ASP A 224 16.58 15.59 -6.41
CA ASP A 224 15.85 15.57 -7.70
C ASP A 224 16.53 14.66 -8.74
N ASP A 225 17.83 14.41 -8.55
CA ASP A 225 18.63 13.52 -9.40
C ASP A 225 18.38 12.05 -9.05
N VAL A 226 17.88 11.31 -10.05
CA VAL A 226 17.64 9.86 -10.01
C VAL A 226 18.55 9.09 -10.97
N SER A 227 19.50 9.78 -11.62
CA SER A 227 20.37 9.18 -12.64
C SER A 227 21.19 8.00 -12.12
N SER A 228 21.53 8.00 -10.82
CA SER A 228 22.23 6.88 -10.16
C SER A 228 21.40 5.59 -10.07
N PHE A 229 20.07 5.68 -10.23
CA PHE A 229 19.16 4.53 -10.26
C PHE A 229 18.79 4.09 -11.68
N GLN A 230 19.23 4.82 -12.70
CA GLN A 230 18.85 4.59 -14.08
C GLN A 230 20.03 4.02 -14.87
N SER A 231 19.73 3.11 -15.79
CA SER A 231 20.65 2.62 -16.81
C SER A 231 19.90 2.58 -18.13
N GLU A 232 20.61 2.71 -19.24
CA GLU A 232 19.98 2.59 -20.57
C GLU A 232 19.22 1.25 -20.69
N GLY A 233 18.05 1.28 -21.33
CA GLY A 233 17.17 0.11 -21.54
C GLY A 233 15.84 0.19 -20.78
N ASN A 234 14.97 -0.81 -21.03
CA ASN A 234 13.74 -0.97 -20.27
C ASN A 234 13.96 -1.98 -19.14
N HIS A 235 13.77 -1.55 -17.89
CA HIS A 235 14.05 -2.34 -16.69
C HIS A 235 12.78 -2.78 -15.94
N TYR A 236 11.61 -2.69 -16.60
CA TYR A 236 10.32 -3.19 -16.10
C TYR A 236 9.31 -3.50 -17.22
#